data_AF-A0A1M7P785-F1
#
_entry.id   AF-A0A1M7P785-F1
#
_cell.length_a   1.000
_cell.length_b   1.000
_cell.length_c   1.000
_cell.angle_alpha   90.00
_cell.angle_beta   90.00
_cell.angle_gamma   90.00
#
_symmetry.space_group_name_H-M   'P 1'
#
loop_
_entity.id
_entity.type
_entity.pdbx_description
1 polymer ?
#
loop_
_entity_poly.entity_id
_entity_poly.type
_entity_poly.pdbx_seq_one_letter_code
_entity_poly.pdbx_strand_id
1 'polypeptide(L)'
;MPKFLNTQGLSEWISRIIDETQRELVIISPYLQLSNKIFQKLMKANDRGVEIIFIYRELQVKESEKGKLLAIDNLNLMYHPNIHAKCMYNENFLLIGSMNLYEYSEKNNREMGILFHKMDIPELGDDTWGNADNDNLFDEALEEIIEIKNGAEMERPSRETVEDKFELDILKNKLDKTQEYVKLINDIFIHKKFIVIDNNVFLCKSYMDKVDVTISSRIEFFLNLDKNKLNQLYRKYENNIKSMEFSFSGFKFYWNTPVQICLYNDSKHPFWDNIETNEATVRLRKKGIDEVIQFIKSEIITNNNTDNNTSAVPAIGTVKLTQTGKAIKETAEIKEESTKVKEGLSPLSPFEIGKIKESFKEKFPESKINSTAEYVYCNHLLPYGDVMFREGFEIRFINVRNHNQIIDILRAINFEKNHYKYEQKLTIKNNQPPYLSYVPQGVNDIQKLIYDYIFMTKTILDKTRNIEIQKMFI
;
A
#
# COMPACT_ATOMS: atom_id res chain seq x y z
N MET A 1 5.71 -4.14 22.01
CA MET A 1 5.75 -2.72 22.41
C MET A 1 7.21 -2.40 22.70
N PRO A 2 7.75 -1.23 22.28
CA PRO A 2 9.11 -0.85 22.62
C PRO A 2 9.40 -0.95 24.11
N LYS A 3 10.57 -1.49 24.45
CA LYS A 3 11.06 -1.56 25.83
C LYS A 3 12.10 -0.48 26.07
N PHE A 4 11.82 0.40 27.04
CA PHE A 4 12.82 1.34 27.56
C PHE A 4 13.89 0.59 28.36
N LEU A 5 15.15 0.98 28.16
CA LEU A 5 16.32 0.39 28.79
C LEU A 5 17.12 1.48 29.51
N ASN A 6 17.43 1.23 30.78
CA ASN A 6 18.45 1.99 31.52
C ASN A 6 19.86 1.49 31.15
N THR A 7 20.91 2.06 31.76
CA THR A 7 22.32 1.68 31.47
C THR A 7 22.54 0.16 31.50
N GLN A 8 22.07 -0.52 32.56
CA GLN A 8 22.29 -1.96 32.70
C GLN A 8 21.55 -2.75 31.62
N GLY A 9 20.25 -2.47 31.43
CA GLY A 9 19.45 -3.13 30.41
C GLY A 9 20.00 -2.89 29.01
N LEU A 10 20.54 -1.70 28.72
CA LEU A 10 21.15 -1.39 27.43
C LEU A 10 22.42 -2.21 27.17
N SER A 11 23.35 -2.31 28.14
CA SER A 11 24.55 -3.14 28.00
C SER A 11 24.23 -4.64 27.86
N GLU A 12 23.22 -5.11 28.60
CA GLU A 12 22.72 -6.49 28.48
C GLU A 12 22.16 -6.76 27.07
N TRP A 13 21.35 -5.85 26.53
CA TRP A 13 20.77 -6.01 25.19
C TRP A 13 21.78 -5.85 24.05
N ILE A 14 22.77 -4.96 24.16
CA ILE A 14 23.89 -4.91 23.21
C ILE A 14 24.57 -6.28 23.11
N SER A 15 24.81 -6.91 24.28
CA SER A 15 25.42 -8.24 24.33
C SER A 15 24.50 -9.32 23.76
N ARG A 16 23.21 -9.27 24.07
CA ARG A 16 22.20 -10.24 23.66
C ARG A 16 21.96 -10.21 22.15
N ILE A 17 21.85 -9.03 21.54
CA ILE A 17 21.65 -8.90 20.09
C ILE A 17 22.79 -9.56 19.30
N ILE A 18 24.04 -9.40 19.73
CA ILE A 18 25.19 -10.05 19.07
C ILE A 18 25.11 -11.58 19.20
N ASP A 19 24.71 -12.08 20.36
CA ASP A 19 24.58 -13.53 20.59
C ASP A 19 23.41 -14.14 19.82
N GLU A 20 22.28 -13.42 19.74
CA GLU A 20 21.03 -13.90 19.13
C GLU A 20 20.94 -13.64 17.62
N THR A 21 21.89 -12.90 17.04
CA THR A 21 21.96 -12.75 15.58
C THR A 21 22.20 -14.10 14.93
N GLN A 22 21.37 -14.40 13.93
CA GLN A 22 21.39 -15.68 13.22
C GLN A 22 22.25 -15.63 11.96
N ARG A 23 22.12 -14.56 11.16
CA ARG A 23 22.80 -14.40 9.87
C ARG A 23 23.45 -13.04 9.71
N GLU A 24 22.76 -11.95 10.02
CA GLU A 24 23.17 -10.61 9.62
C GLU A 24 23.04 -9.60 10.76
N LEU A 25 24.11 -8.83 11.01
CA LEU A 25 24.15 -7.80 12.05
C LEU A 25 24.63 -6.47 11.48
N VAL A 26 23.85 -5.41 11.70
CA VAL A 26 24.28 -4.02 11.48
C VAL A 26 24.61 -3.37 12.81
N ILE A 27 25.78 -2.75 12.88
CA ILE A 27 26.26 -1.95 14.00
C ILE A 27 26.60 -0.55 13.49
N ILE A 28 25.91 0.46 13.99
CA ILE A 28 26.24 1.87 13.74
C ILE A 28 26.69 2.46 15.06
N SER A 29 27.93 2.92 15.14
CA SER A 29 28.44 3.59 16.33
C SER A 29 29.57 4.55 15.97
N PRO A 30 29.58 5.80 16.44
CA PRO A 30 30.58 6.77 16.03
C PRO A 30 32.01 6.40 16.45
N TYR A 31 32.18 5.60 17.50
CA TYR A 31 33.50 5.25 18.03
C TYR A 31 33.84 3.79 17.81
N LEU A 32 34.99 3.57 17.15
CA LEU A 32 35.55 2.25 16.88
C LEU A 32 36.43 1.75 18.04
N GLN A 33 35.90 1.82 19.26
CA GLN A 33 36.59 1.30 20.45
C GLN A 33 35.69 0.27 21.11
N LEU A 34 36.11 -1.00 21.05
CA LEU A 34 35.34 -2.12 21.60
C LEU A 34 35.84 -2.51 22.99
N SER A 35 34.91 -2.78 23.90
CA SER A 35 35.26 -3.54 25.10
C SER A 35 35.67 -4.98 24.72
N ASN A 36 36.55 -5.59 25.52
CA ASN A 36 36.95 -6.99 25.29
C ASN A 36 35.75 -7.94 25.27
N LYS A 37 34.72 -7.64 26.08
CA LYS A 37 33.47 -8.42 26.12
C LYS A 37 32.75 -8.38 24.78
N ILE A 38 32.58 -7.20 24.18
CA ILE A 38 31.90 -7.05 22.89
C ILE A 38 32.73 -7.67 21.76
N PHE A 39 34.05 -7.45 21.76
CA PHE A 39 34.94 -8.05 20.77
C PHE A 39 34.85 -9.58 20.75
N GLN A 40 34.88 -10.23 21.92
CA GLN A 40 34.75 -11.69 22.02
C GLN A 40 33.38 -12.21 21.55
N LYS A 41 32.32 -11.41 21.71
CA LYS A 41 30.99 -11.76 21.18
C LYS A 41 30.94 -11.67 19.66
N LEU A 42 31.56 -10.63 19.08
CA LEU A 42 31.66 -10.50 17.62
C LEU A 42 32.49 -11.62 17.01
N MET A 43 33.58 -12.05 17.66
CA MET A 43 34.34 -13.24 17.24
C MET A 43 33.46 -14.49 17.24
N LYS A 44 32.69 -14.72 18.30
CA LYS A 44 31.74 -15.85 18.34
C LYS A 44 30.64 -15.74 17.27
N ALA A 45 30.20 -14.54 16.91
CA ALA A 45 29.24 -14.34 15.83
C ALA A 45 29.87 -14.67 14.47
N ASN A 46 31.10 -14.20 14.24
CA ASN A 46 31.91 -14.56 13.09
C ASN A 46 32.10 -16.08 12.95
N ASP A 47 32.41 -16.78 14.04
CA ASP A 47 32.57 -18.24 14.04
C ASP A 47 31.27 -18.98 13.68
N ARG A 48 30.11 -18.36 13.92
CA ARG A 48 28.80 -18.88 13.50
C ARG A 48 28.46 -18.55 12.04
N GLY A 49 29.31 -17.82 11.34
CA GLY A 49 29.05 -17.35 9.98
C GLY A 49 28.16 -16.11 9.90
N VAL A 50 28.04 -15.34 10.99
CA VAL A 50 27.27 -14.08 10.94
C VAL A 50 28.04 -13.04 10.14
N GLU A 51 27.37 -12.47 9.14
CA GLU A 51 27.86 -11.35 8.35
C GLU A 51 27.56 -10.03 9.08
N ILE A 52 28.59 -9.27 9.37
CA ILE A 52 28.52 -8.07 10.22
C ILE A 52 28.85 -6.85 9.37
N ILE A 53 28.00 -5.82 9.41
CA ILE A 53 28.38 -4.46 9.01
C ILE A 53 28.67 -3.64 10.26
N PHE A 54 29.82 -2.98 10.29
CA PHE A 54 30.11 -1.95 11.27
C PHE A 54 30.39 -0.63 10.55
N ILE A 55 29.52 0.35 10.77
CA ILE A 55 29.67 1.73 10.30
C ILE A 55 30.11 2.62 11.46
N TYR A 56 31.29 3.24 11.33
CA TYR A 56 31.85 4.13 12.34
C TYR A 56 32.11 5.55 11.83
N ARG A 57 32.37 6.50 12.73
CA ARG A 57 32.74 7.86 12.31
C ARG A 57 34.19 7.89 11.87
N GLU A 58 34.45 8.45 10.69
CA GLU A 58 35.81 8.72 10.22
C GLU A 58 36.54 9.63 11.24
N LEU A 59 37.35 9.03 12.08
CA LEU A 59 38.18 9.67 13.10
C LEU A 59 39.54 8.96 13.10
N GLN A 60 40.54 9.58 13.75
CA GLN A 60 41.83 8.92 13.98
C GLN A 60 41.67 7.79 15.00
N VAL A 61 41.13 6.66 14.54
CA VAL A 61 41.09 5.41 15.29
C VAL A 61 42.51 4.87 15.39
N LYS A 62 42.89 4.42 16.60
CA LYS A 62 44.20 3.80 16.82
C LYS A 62 44.31 2.54 15.96
N GLU A 63 45.45 2.37 15.29
CA GLU A 63 45.74 1.18 14.48
C GLU A 63 45.55 -0.14 15.24
N SER A 64 45.78 -0.13 16.56
CA SER A 64 45.54 -1.29 17.42
C SER A 64 44.07 -1.70 17.52
N GLU A 65 43.14 -0.74 17.52
CA GLU A 65 41.70 -1.03 17.53
C GLU A 65 41.23 -1.51 16.16
N LYS A 66 41.76 -0.92 15.08
CA LYS A 66 41.54 -1.42 13.72
C LYS A 66 42.02 -2.87 13.58
N GLY A 67 43.23 -3.17 14.04
CA GLY A 67 43.82 -4.51 13.99
C GLY A 67 42.99 -5.58 14.68
N LYS A 68 42.27 -5.25 15.77
CA LYS A 68 41.32 -6.18 16.40
C LYS A 68 40.17 -6.53 15.46
N LEU A 69 39.57 -5.52 14.83
CA LEU A 69 38.44 -5.72 13.92
C LEU A 69 38.83 -6.45 12.64
N LEU A 70 40.07 -6.29 12.17
CA LEU A 70 40.60 -7.04 11.04
C LEU A 70 40.63 -8.56 11.29
N ALA A 71 40.60 -9.02 12.54
CA ALA A 71 40.54 -10.44 12.89
C ALA A 71 39.13 -11.07 12.74
N ILE A 72 38.11 -10.25 12.45
CA ILE A 72 36.74 -10.71 12.24
C ILE A 72 36.55 -10.88 10.73
N ASP A 73 36.61 -12.08 10.18
CA ASP A 73 36.61 -12.32 8.72
C ASP A 73 35.31 -11.87 8.03
N ASN A 74 34.17 -12.11 8.67
CA ASN A 74 32.83 -11.78 8.17
C ASN A 74 32.41 -10.35 8.56
N LEU A 75 33.35 -9.40 8.57
CA LEU A 75 33.12 -8.00 8.91
C LEU A 75 33.30 -7.09 7.69
N ASN A 76 32.23 -6.41 7.31
CA ASN A 76 32.25 -5.22 6.48
C ASN A 76 32.47 -3.99 7.35
N LEU A 77 33.68 -3.44 7.27
CA LEU A 77 34.05 -2.23 7.99
C LEU A 77 33.88 -1.03 7.07
N MET A 78 33.06 -0.07 7.50
CA MET A 78 32.72 1.12 6.75
C MET A 78 32.86 2.37 7.63
N TYR A 79 33.19 3.51 7.04
CA TYR A 79 33.20 4.79 7.76
C TYR A 79 32.31 5.83 7.10
N HIS A 80 31.75 6.71 7.92
CA HIS A 80 30.96 7.85 7.47
C HIS A 80 31.31 9.09 8.32
N PRO A 81 31.71 10.22 7.73
CA PRO A 81 32.32 11.34 8.47
C PRO A 81 31.39 11.98 9.51
N ASN A 82 30.08 11.94 9.26
CA ASN A 82 29.10 12.69 10.04
C ASN A 82 28.12 11.85 10.90
N ILE A 83 28.45 10.58 11.23
CA ILE A 83 27.52 9.78 12.05
C ILE A 83 27.67 10.09 13.54
N HIS A 84 26.57 10.19 14.27
CA HIS A 84 26.54 10.11 15.74
C HIS A 84 25.50 9.10 16.26
N ALA A 85 24.77 8.46 15.34
CA ALA A 85 23.80 7.43 15.64
C ALA A 85 24.46 6.24 16.33
N LYS A 86 23.71 5.61 17.23
CA LYS A 86 24.12 4.40 17.96
C LYS A 86 22.96 3.44 17.86
N CYS A 87 23.14 2.46 16.98
CA CYS A 87 22.08 1.54 16.59
C CYS A 87 22.68 0.15 16.37
N MET A 88 21.93 -0.88 16.78
CA MET A 88 22.18 -2.26 16.38
C MET A 88 20.91 -2.84 15.81
N TYR A 89 21.01 -3.51 14.68
CA TYR A 89 19.87 -4.07 13.98
C TYR A 89 20.21 -5.45 13.43
N ASN A 90 19.33 -6.42 13.65
CA ASN A 90 19.41 -7.76 13.08
C ASN A 90 18.02 -8.22 12.60
N GLU A 91 17.84 -9.52 12.38
CA GLU A 91 16.60 -10.07 11.85
C GLU A 91 15.38 -9.74 12.74
N ASN A 92 15.58 -9.79 14.06
CA ASN A 92 14.52 -9.79 15.06
C ASN A 92 14.46 -8.51 15.92
N PHE A 93 15.58 -7.81 16.08
CA PHE A 93 15.72 -6.73 17.05
C PHE A 93 16.30 -5.46 16.42
N LEU A 94 15.77 -4.32 16.87
CA LEU A 94 16.32 -3.00 16.63
C LEU A 94 16.57 -2.34 17.98
N LEU A 95 17.82 -1.96 18.24
CA LEU A 95 18.23 -1.29 19.47
C LEU A 95 18.79 0.08 19.14
N ILE A 96 18.18 1.11 19.71
CA ILE A 96 18.62 2.51 19.58
C ILE A 96 18.94 3.02 20.98
N GLY A 97 20.09 3.67 21.16
CA GLY A 97 20.46 4.16 22.49
C GLY A 97 21.56 5.23 22.48
N SER A 98 21.99 5.61 23.68
CA SER A 98 23.05 6.61 23.86
C SER A 98 24.44 5.99 24.07
N MET A 99 24.50 4.69 24.39
CA MET A 99 25.72 3.97 24.77
C MET A 99 26.64 3.68 23.57
N ASN A 100 27.92 3.99 23.73
CA ASN A 100 28.99 3.54 22.83
C ASN A 100 29.49 2.14 23.23
N LEU A 101 30.22 1.47 22.34
CA LEU A 101 30.67 0.08 22.54
C LEU A 101 31.94 -0.08 23.39
N TYR A 102 32.44 0.99 24.02
CA TYR A 102 33.62 0.96 24.89
C TYR A 102 33.27 0.85 26.38
N GLU A 103 34.18 0.27 27.15
CA GLU A 103 33.98 -0.10 28.57
C GLU A 103 33.66 1.08 29.49
N TYR A 104 34.17 2.28 29.20
CA TYR A 104 33.89 3.47 30.00
C TYR A 104 32.41 3.87 29.97
N SER A 105 31.72 3.76 28.82
CA SER A 105 30.28 4.08 28.73
C SER A 105 29.46 3.15 29.62
N GLU A 106 29.79 1.86 29.66
CA GLU A 106 29.08 0.88 30.50
C GLU A 106 29.24 1.16 32.00
N LYS A 107 30.43 1.56 32.44
CA LYS A 107 30.76 1.68 33.88
C LYS A 107 30.49 3.06 34.46
N ASN A 108 30.62 4.12 33.68
CA ASN A 108 30.70 5.48 34.21
C ASN A 108 29.57 6.40 33.73
N ASN A 109 28.88 6.06 32.64
CA ASN A 109 27.83 6.91 32.09
C ASN A 109 26.43 6.46 32.54
N ARG A 110 25.54 7.44 32.66
CA ARG A 110 24.10 7.19 32.67
C ARG A 110 23.62 7.16 31.23
N GLU A 111 23.24 5.98 30.78
CA GLU A 111 22.83 5.71 29.41
C GLU A 111 21.36 5.29 29.39
N MET A 112 20.72 5.48 28.26
CA MET A 112 19.35 5.00 28.02
C MET A 112 19.19 4.55 26.58
N GLY A 113 18.21 3.68 26.35
CA GLY A 113 17.88 3.21 25.02
C GLY A 113 16.48 2.65 24.94
N ILE A 114 16.10 2.27 23.73
CA ILE A 114 14.84 1.63 23.42
C ILE A 114 15.14 0.41 22.55
N LEU A 115 14.57 -0.73 22.94
CA LEU A 115 14.56 -1.96 22.16
C LEU A 115 13.21 -2.10 21.47
N PHE A 116 13.24 -2.42 20.19
CA PHE A 116 12.10 -2.88 19.39
C PHE A 116 12.33 -4.33 18.95
N HIS A 117 11.25 -5.10 18.85
CA HIS A 117 11.32 -6.52 18.54
C HIS A 117 10.21 -6.98 17.59
N LYS A 118 10.55 -7.82 16.60
CA LYS A 118 9.60 -8.39 15.62
C LYS A 118 8.94 -9.69 16.08
N MET A 119 9.44 -10.26 17.17
CA MET A 119 8.94 -11.51 17.76
C MET A 119 8.64 -11.30 19.23
N ASP A 120 7.71 -12.08 19.78
CA ASP A 120 7.41 -12.04 21.20
C ASP A 120 8.62 -12.53 22.01
N ILE A 121 8.94 -11.85 23.10
CA ILE A 121 10.04 -12.20 24.00
C ILE A 121 9.42 -12.68 25.32
N PRO A 122 9.38 -14.00 25.58
CA PRO A 122 8.66 -14.57 26.72
C PRO A 122 9.12 -13.98 28.07
N GLU A 123 10.42 -13.69 28.22
CA GLU A 123 10.96 -13.13 29.47
C GLU A 123 10.55 -11.67 29.74
N LEU A 124 9.92 -11.01 28.76
CA LEU A 124 9.41 -9.64 28.88
C LEU A 124 7.89 -9.58 29.13
N GLY A 125 7.22 -10.73 29.15
CA GLY A 125 5.80 -10.86 28.87
C GLY A 125 4.85 -11.03 30.05
N ASP A 126 5.22 -10.64 31.28
CA ASP A 126 4.35 -10.98 32.43
C ASP A 126 3.08 -10.12 32.53
N ASP A 127 2.99 -8.97 31.87
CA ASP A 127 1.77 -8.15 31.86
C ASP A 127 1.59 -7.42 30.52
N THR A 128 0.71 -7.88 29.63
CA THR A 128 0.08 -7.11 28.52
C THR A 128 0.95 -6.43 27.42
N TRP A 129 2.29 -6.51 27.47
CA TRP A 129 3.17 -5.71 26.60
C TRP A 129 4.10 -6.51 25.66
N GLY A 130 4.05 -7.85 25.68
CA GLY A 130 5.00 -8.74 24.99
C GLY A 130 4.85 -8.90 23.48
N ASN A 131 3.85 -8.25 22.85
CA ASN A 131 3.59 -8.40 21.42
C ASN A 131 4.67 -7.71 20.57
N ALA A 132 5.01 -8.33 19.44
CA ALA A 132 5.84 -7.73 18.38
C ALA A 132 5.46 -6.27 18.04
N ASP A 133 6.46 -5.46 17.74
CA ASP A 133 6.30 -4.06 17.34
C ASP A 133 5.84 -3.92 15.87
N ASN A 134 5.28 -2.75 15.53
CA ASN A 134 4.74 -2.49 14.20
C ASN A 134 5.86 -2.47 13.13
N ASP A 135 5.70 -3.27 12.08
CA ASP A 135 6.61 -3.35 10.93
C ASP A 135 6.95 -1.97 10.32
N ASN A 136 6.00 -1.03 10.30
CA ASN A 136 6.24 0.31 9.75
C ASN A 136 7.38 1.04 10.49
N LEU A 137 7.54 0.83 11.79
CA LEU A 137 8.64 1.43 12.56
C LEU A 137 9.99 0.87 12.11
N PHE A 138 10.05 -0.44 11.82
CA PHE A 138 11.27 -1.05 11.30
C PHE A 138 11.55 -0.57 9.89
N ASP A 139 10.53 -0.38 9.05
CA ASP A 139 10.70 0.18 7.70
C ASP A 139 11.30 1.60 7.76
N GLU A 140 10.79 2.48 8.62
CA GLU A 140 11.34 3.83 8.81
C GLU A 140 12.78 3.82 9.32
N ALA A 141 13.09 2.97 10.32
CA ALA A 141 14.46 2.83 10.81
C ALA A 141 15.40 2.25 9.74
N LEU A 142 14.89 1.33 8.92
CA LEU A 142 15.63 0.70 7.85
C LEU A 142 16.00 1.69 6.74
N GLU A 143 15.10 2.61 6.39
CA GLU A 143 15.37 3.69 5.44
C GLU A 143 16.60 4.51 5.87
N GLU A 144 16.64 4.97 7.12
CA GLU A 144 17.78 5.73 7.68
C GLU A 144 19.08 4.89 7.71
N ILE A 145 18.99 3.61 8.13
CA ILE A 145 20.14 2.70 8.14
C ILE A 145 20.73 2.53 6.73
N ILE A 146 19.87 2.37 5.72
CA ILE A 146 20.26 2.25 4.32
C ILE A 146 20.92 3.54 3.83
N GLU A 147 20.37 4.72 4.16
CA GLU A 147 20.96 6.01 3.79
C GLU A 147 22.35 6.19 4.41
N ILE A 148 22.51 5.90 5.70
CA ILE A 148 23.82 5.93 6.38
C ILE A 148 24.79 4.96 5.70
N LYS A 149 24.36 3.73 5.42
CA LYS A 149 25.19 2.71 4.76
C LYS A 149 25.59 3.10 3.34
N ASN A 150 24.71 3.78 2.59
CA ASN A 150 25.00 4.24 1.23
C ASN A 150 25.90 5.48 1.21
N GLY A 151 25.83 6.35 2.23
CA GLY A 151 26.73 7.47 2.40
C GLY A 151 28.10 7.09 2.98
N ALA A 152 28.26 5.87 3.48
CA ALA A 152 29.50 5.39 4.07
C ALA A 152 30.47 4.83 3.00
N GLU A 153 31.76 5.02 3.23
CA GLU A 153 32.81 4.44 2.40
C GLU A 153 33.23 3.08 2.95
N MET A 154 33.42 2.11 2.05
CA MET A 154 33.90 0.77 2.40
C MET A 154 35.40 0.81 2.67
N GLU A 155 35.80 0.57 3.92
CA GLU A 155 37.21 0.44 4.29
C GLU A 155 37.72 -0.98 4.09
N ARG A 156 36.89 -1.96 4.49
CA ARG A 156 37.23 -3.37 4.33
C ARG A 156 35.97 -4.21 4.11
N PRO A 157 35.80 -4.83 2.94
CA PRO A 157 34.74 -5.81 2.77
C PRO A 157 35.03 -7.07 3.60
N SER A 158 33.97 -7.78 3.98
CA SER A 158 34.09 -9.11 4.56
C SER A 158 34.57 -10.13 3.51
N ARG A 159 34.94 -11.33 3.97
CA ARG A 159 35.22 -12.46 3.08
C ARG A 159 34.01 -12.81 2.20
N GLU A 160 32.83 -12.91 2.79
CA GLU A 160 31.59 -13.26 2.09
C GLU A 160 31.19 -12.22 1.05
N THR A 161 31.31 -10.93 1.38
CA THR A 161 31.04 -9.83 0.45
C THR A 161 31.94 -9.86 -0.79
N VAL A 162 33.19 -10.30 -0.65
CA VAL A 162 34.12 -10.46 -1.77
C VAL A 162 33.74 -11.67 -2.64
N GLU A 163 33.21 -12.74 -2.03
CA GLU A 163 32.86 -14.00 -2.71
C GLU A 163 31.47 -13.92 -3.40
N ASP A 164 30.43 -13.47 -2.69
CA ASP A 164 29.00 -13.62 -3.06
C ASP A 164 28.23 -12.30 -3.27
N LYS A 165 28.95 -11.17 -3.36
CA LYS A 165 28.45 -9.78 -3.46
C LYS A 165 27.89 -9.22 -2.14
N PHE A 166 27.91 -7.89 -2.02
CA PHE A 166 27.35 -7.16 -0.88
C PHE A 166 25.80 -7.12 -0.97
N GLU A 167 25.13 -8.22 -0.63
CA GLU A 167 23.67 -8.28 -0.49
C GLU A 167 23.30 -8.80 0.91
N LEU A 168 22.44 -8.06 1.61
CA LEU A 168 21.99 -8.40 2.96
C LEU A 168 20.46 -8.40 3.00
N ASP A 169 19.88 -9.51 3.44
CA ASP A 169 18.44 -9.68 3.54
C ASP A 169 17.79 -8.71 4.52
N ILE A 170 18.46 -8.40 5.64
CA ILE A 170 17.93 -7.45 6.64
C ILE A 170 17.86 -6.02 6.11
N LEU A 171 18.64 -5.70 5.07
CA LEU A 171 18.68 -4.39 4.41
C LEU A 171 17.72 -4.25 3.22
N LYS A 172 16.94 -5.28 2.88
CA LYS A 172 15.96 -5.21 1.80
C LYS A 172 14.74 -4.39 2.21
N ASN A 173 14.51 -3.29 1.51
CA ASN A 173 13.33 -2.44 1.74
C ASN A 173 12.06 -3.10 1.15
N LYS A 174 10.90 -2.46 1.35
CA LYS A 174 9.60 -2.94 0.82
C LYS A 174 9.60 -3.11 -0.71
N LEU A 175 10.27 -2.22 -1.44
CA LEU A 175 10.35 -2.28 -2.89
C LEU A 175 11.18 -3.49 -3.35
N ASP A 176 12.34 -3.73 -2.75
CA ASP A 176 13.22 -4.86 -3.06
C ASP A 176 12.48 -6.19 -2.84
N LYS A 177 11.84 -6.34 -1.67
CA LYS A 177 11.02 -7.51 -1.34
C LYS A 177 9.88 -7.72 -2.33
N THR A 178 9.22 -6.64 -2.76
CA THR A 178 8.15 -6.70 -3.76
C THR A 178 8.68 -7.14 -5.12
N GLN A 179 9.87 -6.68 -5.51
CA GLN A 179 10.54 -7.05 -6.77
C GLN A 179 10.97 -8.53 -6.78
N GLU A 180 11.51 -9.03 -5.66
CA GLU A 180 11.85 -10.45 -5.51
C GLU A 180 10.60 -11.33 -5.58
N TYR A 181 9.53 -10.92 -4.90
CA TYR A 181 8.28 -11.69 -4.92
C TYR A 181 7.63 -11.75 -6.30
N VAL A 182 7.64 -10.65 -7.07
CA VAL A 182 7.11 -10.69 -8.45
C VAL A 182 8.00 -11.51 -9.40
N LYS A 183 9.31 -11.57 -9.15
CA LYS A 183 10.21 -12.47 -9.88
C LYS A 183 9.85 -13.92 -9.60
N LEU A 184 9.69 -14.30 -8.32
CA LEU A 184 9.24 -15.62 -7.90
C LEU A 184 7.88 -16.01 -8.52
N ILE A 185 6.91 -15.09 -8.53
CA ILE A 185 5.63 -15.32 -9.23
C ILE A 185 5.88 -15.62 -10.71
N ASN A 186 6.66 -14.81 -11.41
CA ASN A 186 6.92 -15.01 -12.83
C ASN A 186 7.67 -16.32 -13.14
N ASP A 187 8.55 -16.76 -12.25
CA ASP A 187 9.27 -18.03 -12.38
C ASP A 187 8.32 -19.24 -12.22
N ILE A 188 7.34 -19.14 -11.30
CA ILE A 188 6.32 -20.19 -11.10
C ILE A 188 5.26 -20.18 -12.21
N PHE A 189 4.87 -19.00 -12.70
CA PHE A 189 3.91 -18.83 -13.78
C PHE A 189 4.62 -18.66 -15.13
N ILE A 190 5.30 -19.71 -15.58
CA ILE A 190 6.26 -19.77 -16.72
C ILE A 190 5.89 -18.93 -17.96
N HIS A 191 4.60 -18.86 -18.34
CA HIS A 191 4.13 -18.16 -19.56
C HIS A 191 3.19 -16.98 -19.27
N LYS A 192 3.11 -16.54 -18.01
CA LYS A 192 2.34 -15.39 -17.58
C LYS A 192 3.28 -14.34 -17.05
N LYS A 193 2.97 -13.07 -17.31
CA LYS A 193 3.75 -11.96 -16.81
C LYS A 193 2.92 -11.15 -15.83
N PHE A 194 3.34 -11.18 -14.57
CA PHE A 194 2.87 -10.31 -13.51
C PHE A 194 3.77 -9.08 -13.42
N ILE A 195 3.14 -7.92 -13.24
CA ILE A 195 3.78 -6.63 -12.96
C ILE A 195 3.29 -6.10 -11.62
N VAL A 196 4.12 -5.30 -10.95
CA VAL A 196 3.75 -4.61 -9.72
C VAL A 196 2.94 -3.36 -10.09
N ILE A 197 1.75 -3.20 -9.52
CA ILE A 197 0.90 -2.01 -9.73
C ILE A 197 0.67 -1.20 -8.45
N ASP A 198 0.89 -1.80 -7.29
CA ASP A 198 0.90 -1.16 -5.97
C ASP A 198 1.75 -2.07 -5.04
N ASN A 199 2.03 -1.61 -3.82
CA ASN A 199 2.76 -2.39 -2.82
C ASN A 199 2.04 -3.73 -2.58
N ASN A 200 2.74 -4.84 -2.87
CA ASN A 200 2.21 -6.20 -2.80
C ASN A 200 0.95 -6.46 -3.66
N VAL A 201 0.77 -5.73 -4.76
CA VAL A 201 -0.30 -5.97 -5.73
C VAL A 201 0.29 -6.28 -7.10
N PHE A 202 0.05 -7.51 -7.57
CA PHE A 202 0.67 -8.07 -8.77
C PHE A 202 -0.40 -8.36 -9.83
N LEU A 203 -0.35 -7.66 -10.96
CA LEU A 203 -1.33 -7.78 -12.04
C LEU A 203 -0.75 -8.56 -13.22
N CYS A 204 -1.48 -9.57 -13.69
CA CYS A 204 -1.31 -10.17 -15.00
C CYS A 204 -2.51 -9.83 -15.88
N LYS A 205 -2.31 -8.92 -16.83
CA LYS A 205 -3.30 -8.62 -17.85
C LYS A 205 -3.42 -9.77 -18.85
N SER A 206 -4.63 -10.03 -19.31
CA SER A 206 -4.92 -11.11 -20.26
C SER A 206 -4.32 -12.44 -19.80
N TYR A 207 -4.42 -12.73 -18.50
CA TYR A 207 -4.04 -14.03 -17.96
C TYR A 207 -4.76 -15.15 -18.72
N MET A 208 -6.01 -14.90 -19.10
CA MET A 208 -6.73 -15.57 -20.17
C MET A 208 -7.38 -14.51 -21.07
N ASP A 209 -7.81 -14.88 -22.28
CA ASP A 209 -8.61 -13.97 -23.11
C ASP A 209 -9.76 -13.36 -22.29
N LYS A 210 -9.80 -12.02 -22.28
CA LYS A 210 -10.76 -11.20 -21.53
C LYS A 210 -10.79 -11.45 -20.02
N VAL A 211 -9.74 -11.99 -19.43
CA VAL A 211 -9.63 -12.15 -17.98
C VAL A 211 -8.26 -11.70 -17.49
N ASP A 212 -8.26 -10.68 -16.65
CA ASP A 212 -7.08 -10.24 -15.91
C ASP A 212 -7.05 -10.92 -14.53
N VAL A 213 -5.86 -11.19 -14.01
CA VAL A 213 -5.66 -11.77 -12.68
C VAL A 213 -4.78 -10.85 -11.84
N THR A 214 -5.25 -10.49 -10.65
CA THR A 214 -4.48 -9.73 -9.66
C THR A 214 -4.22 -10.61 -8.44
N ILE A 215 -2.99 -10.65 -7.97
CA ILE A 215 -2.58 -11.32 -6.74
C ILE A 215 -2.21 -10.26 -5.70
N SER A 216 -2.81 -10.32 -4.52
CA SER A 216 -2.51 -9.46 -3.37
C SER A 216 -2.79 -10.20 -2.05
N SER A 217 -3.45 -9.58 -1.08
CA SER A 217 -4.02 -10.28 0.08
C SER A 217 -5.08 -11.33 -0.34
N ARG A 218 -5.75 -11.09 -1.47
CA ARG A 218 -6.63 -12.03 -2.17
C ARG A 218 -6.26 -12.11 -3.64
N ILE A 219 -6.77 -13.12 -4.33
CA ILE A 219 -6.68 -13.23 -5.78
C ILE A 219 -7.97 -12.67 -6.37
N GLU A 220 -7.85 -11.83 -7.40
CA GLU A 220 -8.99 -11.21 -8.08
C GLU A 220 -8.95 -11.55 -9.56
N PHE A 221 -10.10 -11.90 -10.12
CA PHE A 221 -10.27 -12.16 -11.55
C PHE A 221 -11.21 -11.10 -12.11
N PHE A 222 -10.72 -10.27 -13.03
CA PHE A 222 -11.51 -9.24 -13.67
C PHE A 222 -11.97 -9.72 -15.05
N LEU A 223 -13.29 -9.76 -15.26
CA LEU A 223 -13.92 -10.24 -16.48
C LEU A 223 -14.16 -9.07 -17.44
N ASN A 224 -13.35 -8.98 -18.49
CA ASN A 224 -13.40 -7.94 -19.52
C ASN A 224 -14.35 -8.33 -20.68
N LEU A 225 -15.59 -8.68 -20.33
CA LEU A 225 -16.66 -9.05 -21.27
C LEU A 225 -17.64 -7.88 -21.47
N ASP A 226 -18.49 -7.97 -22.49
CA ASP A 226 -19.57 -6.99 -22.65
C ASP A 226 -20.58 -7.08 -21.49
N LYS A 227 -21.22 -5.95 -21.18
CA LYS A 227 -22.12 -5.80 -20.04
C LYS A 227 -23.28 -6.81 -20.05
N ASN A 228 -23.78 -7.18 -21.22
CA ASN A 228 -24.90 -8.11 -21.33
C ASN A 228 -24.46 -9.53 -20.97
N LYS A 229 -23.33 -9.98 -21.52
CA LYS A 229 -22.74 -11.29 -21.18
C LYS A 229 -22.37 -11.39 -19.70
N LEU A 230 -21.79 -10.34 -19.12
CA LEU A 230 -21.48 -10.30 -17.69
C LEU A 230 -22.72 -10.49 -16.82
N ASN A 231 -23.79 -9.74 -17.10
CA ASN A 231 -25.02 -9.82 -16.32
C ASN A 231 -25.74 -11.17 -16.50
N GLN A 232 -25.73 -11.73 -17.71
CA GLN A 232 -26.30 -13.05 -17.97
C GLN A 232 -25.55 -14.14 -17.20
N LEU A 233 -24.22 -14.11 -17.28
CA LEU A 233 -23.36 -15.05 -16.56
C LEU A 233 -23.55 -14.92 -15.05
N TYR A 234 -23.55 -13.71 -14.51
CA TYR A 234 -23.73 -13.47 -13.08
C TYR A 234 -25.09 -13.96 -12.56
N ARG A 235 -26.19 -13.65 -13.27
CA ARG A 235 -27.55 -14.09 -12.89
C ARG A 235 -27.71 -15.60 -12.82
N LYS A 236 -26.97 -16.37 -13.63
CA LYS A 236 -26.96 -17.84 -13.57
C LYS A 236 -26.53 -18.35 -12.19
N TYR A 237 -25.65 -17.61 -11.51
CA TYR A 237 -25.05 -18.00 -10.24
C TYR A 237 -25.53 -17.19 -9.04
N GLU A 238 -26.22 -16.05 -9.25
CA GLU A 238 -26.67 -15.14 -8.18
C GLU A 238 -27.36 -15.87 -7.00
N ASN A 239 -28.20 -16.86 -7.31
CA ASN A 239 -28.91 -17.64 -6.28
C ASN A 239 -28.05 -18.70 -5.58
N ASN A 240 -26.94 -19.12 -6.19
CA ASN A 240 -26.07 -20.20 -5.71
C ASN A 240 -24.68 -19.71 -5.27
N ILE A 241 -24.35 -18.42 -5.42
CA ILE A 241 -23.01 -17.89 -5.10
C ILE A 241 -22.60 -18.20 -3.66
N LYS A 242 -23.54 -18.16 -2.70
CA LYS A 242 -23.25 -18.52 -1.30
C LYS A 242 -22.84 -19.99 -1.13
N SER A 243 -23.44 -20.92 -1.87
CA SER A 243 -23.07 -22.33 -1.78
C SER A 243 -21.75 -22.66 -2.48
N MET A 244 -21.24 -21.74 -3.31
CA MET A 244 -19.96 -21.87 -3.99
C MET A 244 -18.76 -21.43 -3.14
N GLU A 245 -18.97 -20.91 -1.93
CA GLU A 245 -17.88 -20.35 -1.10
C GLU A 245 -16.70 -21.31 -0.96
N PHE A 246 -16.93 -22.61 -0.76
CA PHE A 246 -15.87 -23.63 -0.60
C PHE A 246 -15.77 -24.57 -1.80
N SER A 247 -16.17 -24.11 -2.99
CA SER A 247 -16.16 -24.94 -4.21
C SER A 247 -14.74 -25.24 -4.73
N PHE A 248 -13.74 -24.48 -4.29
CA PHE A 248 -12.33 -24.66 -4.63
C PHE A 248 -11.55 -25.04 -3.37
N SER A 249 -10.92 -26.21 -3.37
CA SER A 249 -10.31 -26.77 -2.16
C SER A 249 -9.19 -25.88 -1.64
N GLY A 250 -9.29 -25.49 -0.37
CA GLY A 250 -8.36 -24.55 0.27
C GLY A 250 -8.68 -23.08 -0.01
N PHE A 251 -9.79 -22.74 -0.66
CA PHE A 251 -10.10 -21.35 -0.95
C PHE A 251 -11.54 -20.99 -0.64
N LYS A 252 -11.75 -19.72 -0.31
CA LYS A 252 -13.08 -19.10 -0.26
C LYS A 252 -13.31 -18.29 -1.53
N PHE A 253 -14.28 -18.73 -2.32
CA PHE A 253 -14.68 -18.11 -3.57
C PHE A 253 -15.86 -17.16 -3.35
N TYR A 254 -15.71 -15.92 -3.82
CA TYR A 254 -16.77 -14.93 -3.80
C TYR A 254 -16.95 -14.31 -5.17
N TRP A 255 -18.18 -14.15 -5.59
CA TRP A 255 -18.54 -13.46 -6.82
C TRP A 255 -19.69 -12.53 -6.52
N ASN A 256 -19.38 -11.35 -5.97
CA ASN A 256 -20.39 -10.40 -5.48
C ASN A 256 -20.78 -9.34 -6.53
N THR A 257 -20.03 -9.27 -7.63
CA THR A 257 -20.30 -8.33 -8.73
C THR A 257 -20.12 -9.02 -10.08
N PRO A 258 -20.84 -8.61 -11.14
CA PRO A 258 -20.71 -9.27 -12.45
C PRO A 258 -19.29 -9.24 -13.02
N VAL A 259 -18.51 -8.22 -12.71
CA VAL A 259 -17.18 -7.95 -13.30
C VAL A 259 -16.03 -8.60 -12.56
N GLN A 260 -16.21 -9.00 -11.30
CA GLN A 260 -15.10 -9.38 -10.44
C GLN A 260 -15.43 -10.62 -9.59
N ILE A 261 -14.54 -11.60 -9.68
CA ILE A 261 -14.48 -12.77 -8.81
C ILE A 261 -13.29 -12.59 -7.86
N CYS A 262 -13.48 -12.94 -6.59
CA CYS A 262 -12.44 -12.93 -5.56
C CYS A 262 -12.23 -14.33 -5.01
N LEU A 263 -10.96 -14.70 -4.80
CA LEU A 263 -10.56 -15.95 -4.19
C LEU A 263 -9.63 -15.66 -3.01
N TYR A 264 -10.04 -16.06 -1.82
CA TYR A 264 -9.29 -15.91 -0.58
C TYR A 264 -8.71 -17.24 -0.16
N ASN A 265 -7.53 -17.22 0.46
CA ASN A 265 -6.99 -18.38 1.14
C ASN A 265 -7.96 -18.77 2.28
N ASP A 266 -8.41 -20.02 2.33
CA ASP A 266 -9.18 -20.50 3.47
C ASP A 266 -8.24 -20.84 4.63
N SER A 267 -8.02 -19.89 5.53
CA SER A 267 -7.08 -20.04 6.66
C SER A 267 -7.39 -21.20 7.61
N LYS A 268 -8.55 -21.86 7.48
CA LYS A 268 -8.92 -23.05 8.26
C LYS A 268 -8.66 -24.36 7.54
N HIS A 269 -8.29 -24.31 6.26
CA HIS A 269 -8.04 -25.49 5.45
C HIS A 269 -6.59 -25.96 5.63
N PRO A 270 -6.31 -27.27 5.75
CA PRO A 270 -4.97 -27.81 5.98
C PRO A 270 -3.90 -27.46 4.95
N PHE A 271 -4.28 -26.87 3.81
CA PHE A 271 -3.31 -26.38 2.82
C PHE A 271 -2.54 -25.17 3.31
N TRP A 272 -3.13 -24.38 4.21
CA TRP A 272 -2.56 -23.14 4.72
C TRP A 272 -1.91 -23.30 6.09
N ASP A 273 -1.92 -24.51 6.63
CA ASP A 273 -1.21 -24.84 7.86
C ASP A 273 0.29 -24.94 7.54
N ASN A 274 1.12 -24.28 8.35
CA ASN A 274 2.58 -24.43 8.33
C ASN A 274 3.24 -24.16 6.95
N ILE A 275 2.76 -23.17 6.18
CA ILE A 275 3.48 -22.78 4.96
C ILE A 275 4.78 -22.06 5.33
N GLU A 276 5.91 -22.73 5.09
CA GLU A 276 7.24 -22.24 5.48
C GLU A 276 7.86 -21.27 4.47
N THR A 277 7.41 -21.26 3.20
CA THR A 277 8.05 -20.47 2.14
C THR A 277 7.08 -19.70 1.25
N ASN A 278 7.57 -18.58 0.71
CA ASN A 278 6.88 -17.80 -0.33
C ASN A 278 6.61 -18.65 -1.57
N GLU A 279 7.54 -19.53 -1.95
CA GLU A 279 7.38 -20.40 -3.12
C GLU A 279 6.19 -21.35 -2.95
N ALA A 280 6.08 -22.01 -1.80
CA ALA A 280 4.97 -22.91 -1.49
C ALA A 280 3.62 -22.15 -1.51
N THR A 281 3.58 -20.95 -0.94
CA THR A 281 2.40 -20.06 -0.99
C THR A 281 1.97 -19.76 -2.43
N VAL A 282 2.91 -19.36 -3.28
CA VAL A 282 2.62 -18.99 -4.68
C VAL A 282 2.17 -20.21 -5.49
N ARG A 283 2.77 -21.39 -5.27
CA ARG A 283 2.36 -22.65 -5.91
C ARG A 283 0.93 -23.06 -5.55
N LEU A 284 0.55 -22.95 -4.27
CA LEU A 284 -0.83 -23.21 -3.85
C LEU A 284 -1.81 -22.23 -4.48
N ARG A 285 -1.50 -20.92 -4.44
CA ARG A 285 -2.31 -19.89 -5.10
C ARG A 285 -2.46 -20.13 -6.60
N LYS A 286 -1.39 -20.57 -7.27
CA LYS A 286 -1.45 -20.97 -8.68
C LYS A 286 -2.45 -22.09 -8.92
N LYS A 287 -2.49 -23.13 -8.07
CA LYS A 287 -3.49 -24.21 -8.16
C LYS A 287 -4.91 -23.65 -8.10
N GLY A 288 -5.21 -22.78 -7.12
CA GLY A 288 -6.51 -22.12 -7.01
C GLY A 288 -6.86 -21.25 -8.23
N ILE A 289 -5.88 -20.51 -8.75
CA ILE A 289 -6.03 -19.73 -9.99
C ILE A 289 -6.37 -20.63 -11.17
N ASP A 290 -5.66 -21.74 -11.35
CA ASP A 290 -5.87 -22.65 -12.47
C ASP A 290 -7.27 -23.29 -12.41
N GLU A 291 -7.75 -23.69 -11.22
CA GLU A 291 -9.11 -24.23 -11.03
C GLU A 291 -10.20 -23.18 -11.35
N VAL A 292 -10.06 -21.94 -10.85
CA VAL A 292 -11.03 -20.87 -11.15
C VAL A 292 -11.00 -20.48 -12.63
N ILE A 293 -9.82 -20.46 -13.26
CA ILE A 293 -9.71 -20.19 -14.70
C ILE A 293 -10.38 -21.30 -15.51
N GLN A 294 -10.27 -22.57 -15.11
CA GLN A 294 -10.99 -23.66 -15.77
C GLN A 294 -12.52 -23.48 -15.65
N PHE A 295 -13.00 -23.10 -14.46
CA PHE A 295 -14.42 -22.77 -14.25
C PHE A 295 -14.87 -21.61 -15.15
N ILE A 296 -14.12 -20.50 -15.22
CA ILE A 296 -14.48 -19.37 -16.08
C ILE A 296 -14.45 -19.78 -17.57
N LYS A 297 -13.47 -20.59 -17.99
CA LYS A 297 -13.39 -21.12 -19.36
C LYS A 297 -14.62 -21.91 -19.74
N SER A 298 -15.06 -22.85 -18.90
CA SER A 298 -16.24 -23.66 -19.20
C SER A 298 -17.47 -22.79 -19.37
N GLU A 299 -17.61 -21.72 -18.58
CA GLU A 299 -18.74 -20.81 -18.66
C GLU A 299 -18.73 -19.90 -19.89
N ILE A 300 -17.56 -19.35 -20.26
CA ILE A 300 -17.45 -18.48 -21.44
C ILE A 300 -17.61 -19.28 -22.73
N ILE A 301 -17.03 -20.49 -22.82
CA ILE A 301 -17.11 -21.34 -24.02
C ILE A 301 -18.54 -21.85 -24.22
N THR A 302 -19.21 -22.30 -23.16
CA THR A 302 -20.57 -22.87 -23.28
C THR A 302 -21.59 -21.82 -23.76
N ASN A 303 -21.43 -20.55 -23.38
CA ASN A 303 -22.31 -19.45 -23.81
C ASN A 303 -22.11 -19.02 -25.28
N ASN A 304 -20.96 -19.30 -25.90
CA ASN A 304 -20.78 -18.99 -27.33
C ASN A 304 -21.48 -19.99 -28.26
N ASN A 305 -21.81 -21.21 -27.78
CA ASN A 305 -22.50 -22.23 -28.57
C ASN A 305 -24.03 -22.08 -28.57
N THR A 306 -24.60 -21.30 -27.64
CA THR A 306 -26.05 -21.05 -27.56
C THR A 306 -26.53 -19.92 -28.48
N ASP A 307 -25.63 -19.08 -29.00
CA ASP A 307 -25.98 -17.94 -29.87
C ASP A 307 -26.07 -18.31 -31.37
N ASN A 308 -25.77 -19.55 -31.76
CA ASN A 308 -25.72 -19.98 -33.17
C ASN A 308 -26.95 -20.77 -33.68
N ASN A 309 -28.07 -20.79 -32.95
CA ASN A 309 -29.29 -21.44 -33.41
C ASN A 309 -30.50 -20.49 -33.43
N THR A 310 -30.57 -19.66 -34.48
CA THR A 310 -31.84 -19.16 -35.01
C THR A 310 -31.86 -19.26 -36.53
N SER A 311 -32.49 -20.35 -36.99
CA SER A 311 -33.43 -20.45 -38.12
C SER A 311 -33.29 -19.48 -39.30
N ALA A 312 -33.02 -20.10 -40.46
CA ALA A 312 -33.13 -19.59 -41.81
C ALA A 312 -34.41 -18.79 -42.13
N VAL A 313 -34.26 -17.77 -42.97
CA VAL A 313 -35.32 -17.20 -43.83
C VAL A 313 -34.68 -16.83 -45.20
N PRO A 314 -35.38 -17.02 -46.34
CA PRO A 314 -34.77 -17.15 -47.66
C PRO A 314 -34.59 -15.81 -48.41
N ALA A 315 -33.83 -15.89 -49.51
CA ALA A 315 -33.48 -14.77 -50.38
C ALA A 315 -34.65 -14.25 -51.25
N ILE A 316 -34.91 -12.94 -51.19
CA ILE A 316 -35.51 -12.04 -52.23
C ILE A 316 -35.01 -10.62 -51.84
N GLY A 317 -34.26 -9.86 -52.63
CA GLY A 317 -34.64 -9.19 -53.87
C GLY A 317 -34.70 -7.67 -53.63
N THR A 318 -33.89 -6.92 -54.38
CA THR A 318 -33.81 -5.45 -54.47
C THR A 318 -35.17 -4.74 -54.60
N VAL A 319 -35.34 -3.53 -54.02
CA VAL A 319 -35.74 -2.27 -54.71
C VAL A 319 -36.16 -1.14 -53.73
N LYS A 320 -35.54 0.03 -53.96
CA LYS A 320 -35.92 1.46 -53.82
C LYS A 320 -36.53 2.07 -52.54
N LEU A 321 -35.85 3.17 -52.16
CA LEU A 321 -36.33 4.34 -51.43
C LEU A 321 -37.51 5.05 -52.13
N THR A 322 -38.48 5.51 -51.33
CA THR A 322 -39.29 6.71 -51.59
C THR A 322 -39.66 7.41 -50.29
N GLN A 323 -39.44 8.73 -50.28
CA GLN A 323 -39.90 9.70 -49.27
C GLN A 323 -41.37 10.06 -49.46
N THR A 324 -42.06 10.38 -48.34
CA THR A 324 -43.13 11.40 -48.16
C THR A 324 -43.54 11.29 -46.67
N GLY A 325 -43.79 12.30 -45.84
CA GLY A 325 -44.08 13.72 -46.01
C GLY A 325 -45.16 14.12 -44.98
N LYS A 326 -44.77 14.90 -43.96
CA LYS A 326 -45.53 15.88 -43.11
C LYS A 326 -47.01 15.64 -42.72
N ALA A 327 -47.31 15.83 -41.42
CA ALA A 327 -48.26 16.86 -40.96
C ALA A 327 -48.06 17.19 -39.46
N ILE A 328 -48.13 18.49 -39.15
CA ILE A 328 -47.86 19.20 -37.89
C ILE A 328 -49.20 19.64 -37.28
N LYS A 329 -49.28 19.73 -35.94
CA LYS A 329 -50.10 20.73 -35.23
C LYS A 329 -49.35 21.27 -34.01
N GLU A 330 -48.89 22.52 -34.14
CA GLU A 330 -48.58 23.47 -33.05
C GLU A 330 -49.89 23.87 -32.34
N THR A 331 -49.92 24.23 -31.06
CA THR A 331 -49.56 25.54 -30.45
C THR A 331 -49.46 25.34 -28.91
N ALA A 332 -48.72 26.08 -28.08
CA ALA A 332 -48.28 27.47 -28.14
C ALA A 332 -47.02 27.69 -27.25
N GLU A 333 -46.25 28.71 -27.65
CA GLU A 333 -44.96 29.17 -27.16
C GLU A 333 -44.99 29.89 -25.79
N ILE A 334 -43.86 29.83 -25.07
CA ILE A 334 -43.25 31.02 -24.45
C ILE A 334 -41.75 31.04 -24.83
N LYS A 335 -41.37 32.09 -25.57
CA LYS A 335 -40.03 32.58 -25.97
C LYS A 335 -39.24 33.09 -24.76
N GLU A 336 -37.93 33.31 -24.71
CA GLU A 336 -36.69 33.21 -25.50
C GLU A 336 -35.60 33.40 -24.39
N GLU A 337 -34.40 32.82 -24.39
CA GLU A 337 -33.25 33.29 -25.15
C GLU A 337 -32.11 32.27 -24.98
N SER A 338 -31.46 31.98 -26.10
CA SER A 338 -30.31 31.11 -26.24
C SER A 338 -29.08 31.61 -25.49
N THR A 339 -28.47 30.78 -24.64
CA THR A 339 -27.02 30.81 -24.42
C THR A 339 -26.51 29.42 -24.02
N LYS A 340 -25.67 28.86 -24.89
CA LYS A 340 -24.68 27.77 -24.70
C LYS A 340 -25.01 26.69 -23.67
N VAL A 341 -25.29 25.49 -24.18
CA VAL A 341 -25.24 24.20 -23.48
C VAL A 341 -24.06 24.19 -22.48
N LYS A 342 -24.36 24.21 -21.18
CA LYS A 342 -23.38 23.88 -20.14
C LYS A 342 -23.18 22.38 -20.20
N GLU A 343 -22.10 21.95 -20.85
CA GLU A 343 -21.57 20.60 -20.69
C GLU A 343 -21.20 20.39 -19.22
N GLY A 344 -22.08 19.68 -18.50
CA GLY A 344 -21.76 19.16 -17.17
C GLY A 344 -20.68 18.09 -17.26
N LEU A 345 -19.95 17.89 -16.17
CA LEU A 345 -18.92 16.86 -16.05
C LEU A 345 -19.51 15.50 -16.44
N SER A 346 -18.93 14.84 -17.46
CA SER A 346 -19.17 13.41 -17.66
C SER A 346 -18.70 12.66 -16.42
N PRO A 347 -19.38 11.58 -15.97
CA PRO A 347 -18.93 10.82 -14.80
C PRO A 347 -17.45 10.46 -14.93
N LEU A 348 -16.65 10.72 -13.87
CA LEU A 348 -15.24 10.40 -13.86
C LEU A 348 -15.05 8.92 -14.24
N SER A 349 -14.17 8.66 -15.21
CA SER A 349 -13.85 7.28 -15.58
C SER A 349 -13.12 6.57 -14.44
N PRO A 350 -13.16 5.23 -14.37
CA PRO A 350 -12.40 4.48 -13.37
C PRO A 350 -10.90 4.80 -13.36
N PHE A 351 -10.33 5.14 -14.52
CA PHE A 351 -8.94 5.57 -14.65
C PHE A 351 -8.68 6.93 -13.97
N GLU A 352 -9.57 7.90 -14.17
CA GLU A 352 -9.47 9.22 -13.55
C GLU A 352 -9.68 9.15 -12.03
N ILE A 353 -10.61 8.30 -11.58
CA ILE A 353 -10.83 7.97 -10.17
C ILE A 353 -9.56 7.37 -9.55
N GLY A 354 -8.90 6.45 -10.27
CA GLY A 354 -7.61 5.87 -9.87
C GLY A 354 -6.54 6.95 -9.67
N LYS A 355 -6.38 7.84 -10.64
CA LYS A 355 -5.42 8.95 -10.54
C LYS A 355 -5.69 9.90 -9.39
N ILE A 356 -6.97 10.27 -9.16
CA ILE A 356 -7.36 11.11 -8.02
C ILE A 356 -6.99 10.42 -6.72
N LYS A 357 -7.30 9.13 -6.57
CA LYS A 357 -6.94 8.34 -5.38
C LYS A 357 -5.44 8.30 -5.12
N GLU A 358 -4.64 7.98 -6.13
CA GLU A 358 -3.17 7.92 -6.01
C GLU A 358 -2.60 9.26 -5.57
N SER A 359 -3.02 10.34 -6.22
CA SER A 359 -2.55 11.69 -5.93
C SER A 359 -2.97 12.15 -4.53
N PHE A 360 -4.17 11.79 -4.07
CA PHE A 360 -4.62 12.11 -2.72
C PHE A 360 -3.93 11.28 -1.65
N LYS A 361 -3.64 9.99 -1.92
CA LYS A 361 -2.84 9.15 -1.01
C LYS A 361 -1.43 9.73 -0.81
N GLU A 362 -0.80 10.18 -1.89
CA GLU A 362 0.53 10.80 -1.82
C GLU A 362 0.51 12.11 -1.02
N LYS A 363 -0.51 12.96 -1.22
CA LYS A 363 -0.55 14.29 -0.57
C LYS A 363 -1.17 14.32 0.82
N PHE A 364 -1.97 13.32 1.19
CA PHE A 364 -2.66 13.25 2.48
C PHE A 364 -2.57 11.83 3.07
N PRO A 365 -1.36 11.36 3.43
CA PRO A 365 -1.12 9.97 3.86
C PRO A 365 -1.87 9.60 5.15
N GLU A 366 -2.16 10.58 6.01
CA GLU A 366 -2.91 10.42 7.26
C GLU A 366 -4.41 10.14 7.04
N SER A 367 -4.95 10.41 5.85
CA SER A 367 -6.36 10.19 5.55
C SER A 367 -6.61 8.77 5.04
N LYS A 368 -7.66 8.13 5.56
CA LYS A 368 -8.12 6.81 5.07
C LYS A 368 -8.84 6.98 3.73
N ILE A 369 -8.12 6.80 2.63
CA ILE A 369 -8.62 7.01 1.27
C ILE A 369 -8.97 5.67 0.59
N ASN A 370 -10.25 5.51 0.27
CA ASN A 370 -10.82 4.37 -0.46
C ASN A 370 -11.38 4.82 -1.81
N SER A 371 -11.66 3.89 -2.72
CA SER A 371 -12.34 4.20 -3.98
C SER A 371 -13.20 3.03 -4.44
N THR A 372 -14.21 3.35 -5.24
CA THR A 372 -15.00 2.41 -6.07
C THR A 372 -14.71 2.69 -7.54
N ALA A 373 -15.44 2.06 -8.46
CA ALA A 373 -15.40 2.43 -9.88
C ALA A 373 -16.11 3.76 -10.17
N GLU A 374 -16.85 4.33 -9.20
CA GLU A 374 -17.66 5.53 -9.39
C GLU A 374 -17.18 6.75 -8.59
N TYR A 375 -16.41 6.55 -7.51
CA TYR A 375 -15.95 7.65 -6.68
C TYR A 375 -14.70 7.30 -5.86
N VAL A 376 -13.98 8.33 -5.42
CA VAL A 376 -12.98 8.24 -4.34
C VAL A 376 -13.61 8.78 -3.06
N TYR A 377 -13.34 8.15 -1.92
CA TYR A 377 -13.88 8.51 -0.60
C TYR A 377 -12.75 8.61 0.42
N CYS A 378 -12.64 9.77 1.06
CA CYS A 378 -11.59 10.10 2.01
C CYS A 378 -12.21 10.29 3.39
N ASN A 379 -12.02 9.30 4.25
CA ASN A 379 -12.43 9.34 5.65
C ASN A 379 -11.52 10.28 6.43
N HIS A 380 -12.11 11.12 7.28
CA HIS A 380 -11.38 12.02 8.19
C HIS A 380 -10.37 12.95 7.49
N LEU A 381 -10.55 13.22 6.19
CA LEU A 381 -9.71 14.19 5.49
C LEU A 381 -9.93 15.61 6.03
N LEU A 382 -11.15 15.89 6.47
CA LEU A 382 -11.53 17.11 7.18
C LEU A 382 -12.06 16.73 8.58
N PRO A 383 -11.80 17.54 9.62
CA PRO A 383 -12.22 17.20 10.99
C PRO A 383 -13.75 17.14 11.16
N TYR A 384 -14.51 17.84 10.29
CA TYR A 384 -15.98 17.97 10.36
C TYR A 384 -16.74 17.17 9.28
N GLY A 385 -16.05 16.35 8.48
CA GLY A 385 -16.72 15.60 7.44
C GLY A 385 -15.81 14.77 6.55
N ASP A 386 -16.42 13.82 5.85
CA ASP A 386 -15.74 13.00 4.87
C ASP A 386 -15.79 13.69 3.50
N VAL A 387 -14.75 13.47 2.69
CA VAL A 387 -14.66 14.04 1.35
C VAL A 387 -14.86 12.95 0.31
N MET A 388 -15.69 13.22 -0.70
CA MET A 388 -15.96 12.30 -1.80
C MET A 388 -15.73 12.98 -3.16
N PHE A 389 -15.07 12.27 -4.07
CA PHE A 389 -14.83 12.71 -5.44
C PHE A 389 -15.69 11.86 -6.39
N ARG A 390 -16.77 12.44 -6.93
CA ARG A 390 -17.68 11.77 -7.89
C ARG A 390 -18.00 12.67 -9.06
N GLU A 391 -19.01 13.52 -8.93
CA GLU A 391 -19.36 14.57 -9.90
C GLU A 391 -18.61 15.89 -9.61
N GLY A 392 -17.85 15.92 -8.52
CA GLY A 392 -17.16 17.09 -8.00
C GLY A 392 -16.48 16.79 -6.68
N PHE A 393 -15.99 17.84 -6.02
CA PHE A 393 -15.47 17.78 -4.65
C PHE A 393 -16.64 17.87 -3.67
N GLU A 394 -17.02 16.77 -3.03
CA GLU A 394 -18.16 16.69 -2.11
C GLU A 394 -17.68 16.58 -0.66
N ILE A 395 -18.24 17.38 0.24
CA ILE A 395 -17.98 17.34 1.68
C ILE A 395 -19.26 16.89 2.38
N ARG A 396 -19.22 15.73 3.04
CA ARG A 396 -20.34 15.17 3.83
C ARG A 396 -20.14 15.43 5.31
N PHE A 397 -21.08 16.13 5.93
CA PHE A 397 -20.92 16.57 7.32
C PHE A 397 -21.47 15.56 8.34
N ILE A 398 -20.68 14.53 8.67
CA ILE A 398 -21.13 13.36 9.45
C ILE A 398 -21.04 13.58 10.98
N ASN A 399 -20.19 14.52 11.45
CA ASN A 399 -19.89 14.71 12.88
C ASN A 399 -20.08 16.14 13.39
N VAL A 400 -21.06 16.89 12.87
CA VAL A 400 -21.27 18.31 13.22
C VAL A 400 -22.71 18.53 13.69
N ARG A 401 -22.91 19.09 14.89
CA ARG A 401 -24.26 19.45 15.39
C ARG A 401 -24.89 20.65 14.68
N ASN A 402 -24.08 21.62 14.25
CA ASN A 402 -24.53 22.84 13.56
C ASN A 402 -23.84 22.99 12.19
N HIS A 403 -24.43 22.36 11.18
CA HIS A 403 -23.91 22.37 9.81
C HIS A 403 -23.87 23.76 9.17
N ASN A 404 -24.78 24.66 9.55
CA ASN A 404 -24.94 25.94 8.87
C ASN A 404 -23.70 26.83 8.97
N GLN A 405 -23.09 26.92 10.16
CA GLN A 405 -21.93 27.78 10.38
C GLN A 405 -20.70 27.32 9.59
N ILE A 406 -20.43 26.01 9.52
CA ILE A 406 -19.32 25.49 8.72
C ILE A 406 -19.60 25.59 7.22
N ILE A 407 -20.85 25.38 6.79
CA ILE A 407 -21.26 25.55 5.40
C ILE A 407 -21.07 26.99 4.93
N ASP A 408 -21.45 27.99 5.74
CA ASP A 408 -21.30 29.40 5.40
C ASP A 408 -19.82 29.81 5.28
N ILE A 409 -18.97 29.31 6.18
CA ILE A 409 -17.51 29.50 6.10
C ILE A 409 -16.97 28.90 4.81
N LEU A 410 -17.32 27.64 4.51
CA LEU A 410 -16.86 26.95 3.30
C LEU A 410 -17.31 27.67 2.01
N ARG A 411 -18.56 28.16 1.97
CA ARG A 411 -19.09 28.93 0.82
C ARG A 411 -18.35 30.23 0.58
N ALA A 412 -17.83 30.86 1.64
CA ALA A 412 -17.07 32.10 1.56
C ALA A 412 -15.59 31.89 1.15
N ILE A 413 -15.09 30.66 1.12
CA ILE A 413 -13.72 30.38 0.68
C ILE A 413 -13.62 30.60 -0.83
N ASN A 414 -12.67 31.43 -1.23
CA ASN A 414 -12.38 31.71 -2.62
C ASN A 414 -11.22 30.85 -3.12
N PHE A 415 -11.42 30.15 -4.23
CA PHE A 415 -10.43 29.26 -4.85
C PHE A 415 -9.87 29.84 -6.16
N GLU A 416 -9.43 31.11 -6.15
CA GLU A 416 -8.98 31.82 -7.38
C GLU A 416 -7.81 31.17 -8.11
N LYS A 417 -7.04 30.33 -7.42
CA LYS A 417 -5.90 29.59 -7.99
C LYS A 417 -6.30 28.27 -8.67
N ASN A 418 -7.58 27.92 -8.66
CA ASN A 418 -8.07 26.76 -9.38
C ASN A 418 -8.11 27.00 -10.89
N HIS A 419 -7.86 25.94 -11.65
CA HIS A 419 -7.89 25.93 -13.10
C HIS A 419 -9.33 25.93 -13.64
N TYR A 420 -10.26 25.31 -12.90
CA TYR A 420 -11.67 25.22 -13.27
C TYR A 420 -12.55 26.16 -12.45
N LYS A 421 -13.69 26.55 -13.03
CA LYS A 421 -14.77 27.19 -12.29
C LYS A 421 -15.64 26.13 -11.62
N TYR A 422 -16.06 26.37 -10.38
CA TYR A 422 -16.85 25.43 -9.60
C TYR A 422 -18.23 25.98 -9.29
N GLU A 423 -19.26 25.19 -9.57
CA GLU A 423 -20.63 25.45 -9.11
C GLU A 423 -20.80 24.84 -7.71
N GLN A 424 -21.23 25.64 -6.74
CA GLN A 424 -21.51 25.16 -5.39
C GLN A 424 -22.95 24.64 -5.29
N LYS A 425 -23.14 23.42 -4.78
CA LYS A 425 -24.45 22.80 -4.56
C LYS A 425 -24.55 22.27 -3.14
N LEU A 426 -25.51 22.78 -2.37
CA LEU A 426 -25.85 22.23 -1.05
C LEU A 426 -27.04 21.30 -1.19
N THR A 427 -26.90 20.06 -0.72
CA THR A 427 -27.98 19.08 -0.71
C THR A 427 -28.35 18.71 0.72
N ILE A 428 -29.66 18.75 1.01
CA ILE A 428 -30.25 18.36 2.28
C ILE A 428 -31.29 17.28 1.99
N LYS A 429 -31.10 16.08 2.56
CA LYS A 429 -32.03 14.94 2.40
C LYS A 429 -32.55 14.50 3.76
N ASN A 430 -33.84 14.17 3.83
CA ASN A 430 -34.43 13.55 5.02
C ASN A 430 -33.75 12.17 5.22
N ASN A 431 -33.04 11.99 6.34
CA ASN A 431 -32.27 10.80 6.74
C ASN A 431 -30.83 10.66 6.21
N GLN A 432 -30.21 11.71 5.66
CA GLN A 432 -28.76 11.69 5.38
C GLN A 432 -28.09 13.00 5.86
N PRO A 433 -26.81 12.94 6.29
CA PRO A 433 -26.05 14.15 6.58
C PRO A 433 -26.05 15.10 5.38
N PRO A 434 -26.22 16.42 5.59
CA PRO A 434 -26.13 17.37 4.49
C PRO A 434 -24.74 17.30 3.86
N TYR A 435 -24.65 17.66 2.59
CA TYR A 435 -23.37 17.72 1.90
C TYR A 435 -23.28 18.93 0.96
N LEU A 436 -22.09 19.50 0.90
CA LEU A 436 -21.74 20.62 0.03
C LEU A 436 -20.83 20.09 -1.09
N SER A 437 -21.22 20.30 -2.34
CA SER A 437 -20.46 19.87 -3.53
C SER A 437 -19.95 21.07 -4.31
N TYR A 438 -18.70 20.98 -4.78
CA TYR A 438 -18.11 21.89 -5.75
C TYR A 438 -17.96 21.15 -7.08
N VAL A 439 -18.83 21.46 -8.03
CA VAL A 439 -18.91 20.78 -9.33
C VAL A 439 -18.12 21.56 -10.38
N PRO A 440 -16.99 21.04 -10.89
CA PRO A 440 -16.19 21.74 -11.88
C PRO A 440 -16.93 21.89 -13.22
N GLN A 441 -16.67 22.97 -13.95
CA GLN A 441 -17.27 23.27 -15.24
C GLN A 441 -16.22 23.18 -16.35
N GLY A 442 -16.50 22.43 -17.42
CA GLY A 442 -15.65 22.35 -18.61
C GLY A 442 -14.31 21.64 -18.38
N VAL A 443 -14.31 20.54 -17.62
CA VAL A 443 -13.09 19.75 -17.37
C VAL A 443 -12.61 19.08 -18.65
N ASN A 444 -11.33 19.25 -18.96
CA ASN A 444 -10.66 18.68 -20.13
C ASN A 444 -9.28 18.08 -19.81
N ASP A 445 -8.82 18.20 -18.56
CA ASP A 445 -7.49 17.78 -18.12
C ASP A 445 -7.58 17.31 -16.66
N ILE A 446 -7.43 15.98 -16.49
CA ILE A 446 -7.53 15.35 -15.18
C ILE A 446 -6.42 15.80 -14.23
N GLN A 447 -5.22 16.15 -14.72
CA GLN A 447 -4.12 16.57 -13.84
C GLN A 447 -4.42 17.93 -13.21
N LYS A 448 -5.01 18.86 -13.98
CA LYS A 448 -5.47 20.15 -13.46
C LYS A 448 -6.62 19.98 -12.46
N LEU A 449 -7.52 19.03 -12.72
CA LEU A 449 -8.62 18.75 -11.80
C LEU A 449 -8.10 18.20 -10.46
N ILE A 450 -7.14 17.27 -10.51
CA ILE A 450 -6.46 16.74 -9.33
C ILE A 450 -5.76 17.85 -8.56
N TYR A 451 -5.05 18.74 -9.25
CA TYR A 451 -4.41 19.89 -8.63
C TYR A 451 -5.41 20.76 -7.89
N ASP A 452 -6.53 21.11 -8.54
CA ASP A 452 -7.57 21.93 -7.93
C ASP A 452 -8.14 21.28 -6.68
N TYR A 453 -8.44 19.97 -6.73
CA TYR A 453 -8.93 19.25 -5.56
C TYR A 453 -7.93 19.26 -4.41
N ILE A 454 -6.64 19.04 -4.67
CA ILE A 454 -5.60 19.11 -3.62
C ILE A 454 -5.49 20.53 -3.06
N PHE A 455 -5.51 21.54 -3.92
CA PHE A 455 -5.47 22.94 -3.52
C PHE A 455 -6.68 23.31 -2.66
N MET A 456 -7.88 22.86 -3.05
CA MET A 456 -9.11 23.07 -2.30
C MET A 456 -9.01 22.45 -0.91
N THR A 457 -8.59 21.18 -0.80
CA THR A 457 -8.41 20.51 0.49
C THR A 457 -7.45 21.27 1.40
N LYS A 458 -6.27 21.65 0.91
CA LYS A 458 -5.28 22.40 1.70
C LYS A 458 -5.81 23.76 2.14
N THR A 459 -6.46 24.49 1.23
CA THR A 459 -7.05 25.80 1.53
C THR A 459 -8.14 25.69 2.59
N ILE A 460 -9.01 24.68 2.47
CA ILE A 460 -10.07 24.40 3.43
C ILE A 460 -9.48 24.07 4.80
N LEU A 461 -8.50 23.17 4.88
CA LEU A 461 -7.82 22.82 6.13
C LEU A 461 -7.19 24.04 6.80
N ASP A 462 -6.48 24.87 6.05
CA ASP A 462 -5.85 26.10 6.56
C ASP A 462 -6.88 27.10 7.10
N LYS A 463 -7.92 27.40 6.32
CA LYS A 463 -8.97 28.36 6.70
C LYS A 463 -9.86 27.88 7.85
N THR A 464 -9.93 26.57 8.09
CA THR A 464 -10.77 25.98 9.14
C THR A 464 -9.99 25.51 10.38
N ARG A 465 -8.66 25.61 10.37
CA ARG A 465 -7.76 25.13 11.44
C ARG A 465 -8.03 25.71 12.83
N ASN A 466 -8.45 26.97 12.91
CA ASN A 466 -8.63 27.73 14.16
C ASN A 466 -10.11 27.94 14.54
N ILE A 467 -11.05 27.33 13.83
CA ILE A 467 -12.44 27.33 14.27
C ILE A 467 -12.46 26.50 15.55
N GLU A 468 -12.96 27.05 16.67
CA GLU A 468 -13.13 26.33 17.94
C GLU A 468 -14.06 25.12 17.73
N ILE A 469 -13.46 24.02 17.28
CA ILE A 469 -14.08 22.71 17.08
C ILE A 469 -14.66 22.18 18.41
N GLN A 470 -14.19 22.68 19.57
CA GLN A 470 -14.66 22.28 20.89
C GLN A 470 -16.15 22.56 21.21
N LYS A 471 -16.88 23.36 20.40
CA LYS A 471 -18.34 23.53 20.55
C LYS A 471 -19.20 22.78 19.53
N MET A 472 -18.59 22.03 18.60
CA MET A 472 -19.29 21.42 17.47
C MET A 472 -19.39 19.89 17.47
N PHE A 473 -18.66 19.21 18.35
CA PHE A 473 -18.57 17.76 18.40
C PHE A 473 -19.13 17.23 19.72
N ILE A 474 -19.84 16.10 19.65
CA ILE A 474 -20.04 15.19 20.79
C ILE A 474 -18.94 14.15 20.70
#